data_AF-A0A179GTU7-F1
#
_entry.id   AF-A0A179GTU7-F1
#
_cell.length_a   1.000
_cell.length_b   1.000
_cell.length_c   1.000
_cell.angle_alpha   90.00
_cell.angle_beta   90.00
_cell.angle_gamma   90.00
#
_symmetry.space_group_name_H-M   'P 1'
#
loop_
_entity.id
_entity.type
_entity.pdbx_description
1 polymer ?
#
loop_
_entity_poly.entity_id
_entity_poly.type
_entity_poly.pdbx_seq_one_letter_code
_entity_poly.pdbx_strand_id
1 'polypeptide(L)'
;MALRDYSPSLKTLFRQTNCLKVDWDGRPLDLGDDPHGYLLHPEEVMLASTLRLDCATYLTSKRRIFQRRLECLRIGKEFRKTDAQKACKIDVNKASKMCTAFKTVGWLDESFMRRFL
;
A
#
# COMPACT_ATOMS: atom_id res chain seq x y z
N MET A 1 5.16 -8.37 -16.75
CA MET A 1 6.20 -7.44 -16.27
C MET A 1 6.10 -7.33 -14.75
N ALA A 2 7.07 -7.88 -14.02
CA ALA A 2 7.08 -7.86 -12.56
C ALA A 2 7.40 -6.44 -12.07
N LEU A 3 6.47 -5.84 -11.33
CA LEU A 3 6.72 -4.58 -10.65
C LEU A 3 7.70 -4.84 -9.50
N ARG A 4 8.84 -4.12 -9.47
CA ARG A 4 9.84 -4.24 -8.39
C ARG A 4 9.21 -3.87 -7.04
N ASP A 5 9.40 -4.72 -6.04
CA ASP A 5 8.99 -4.44 -4.67
C ASP A 5 9.93 -3.42 -4.04
N TYR A 6 9.51 -2.15 -4.05
CA TYR A 6 10.15 -1.04 -3.34
C TYR A 6 9.67 -0.93 -1.88
N SER A 7 8.93 -1.94 -1.39
CA SER A 7 8.36 -1.96 -0.06
C SER A 7 9.47 -2.10 1.00
N PRO A 8 9.52 -1.25 2.03
CA PRO A 8 10.52 -1.40 3.09
C PRO A 8 10.32 -2.71 3.86
N SER A 9 11.42 -3.28 4.36
CA SER A 9 11.39 -4.50 5.14
C SER A 9 10.54 -4.34 6.41
N LEU A 10 9.74 -5.37 6.68
CA LEU A 10 8.72 -5.46 7.75
C LEU A 10 9.24 -5.20 9.18
N LYS A 11 10.57 -5.14 9.37
CA LYS A 11 11.21 -4.71 10.63
C LYS A 11 10.83 -3.29 11.05
N THR A 12 10.49 -2.39 10.11
CA THR A 12 10.03 -1.04 10.46
C THR A 12 8.65 -1.07 11.13
N LEU A 13 7.77 -2.00 10.74
CA LEU A 13 6.45 -2.21 11.36
C LEU A 13 6.52 -2.96 12.69
N PHE A 14 7.55 -3.79 12.92
CA PHE A 14 7.69 -4.54 14.19
C PHE A 14 7.77 -3.64 15.43
N ARG A 15 8.17 -2.37 15.28
CA ARG A 15 8.11 -1.37 16.35
C ARG A 15 6.72 -0.77 16.59
N GLN A 16 5.79 -0.93 15.65
CA GLN A 16 4.47 -0.32 15.69
C GLN A 16 3.39 -1.36 15.35
N THR A 17 2.92 -2.06 16.38
CA THR A 17 1.69 -2.86 16.32
C THR A 17 0.50 -1.96 15.92
N ASN A 18 -0.37 -2.42 15.01
CA ASN A 18 -1.57 -1.71 14.50
C ASN A 18 -1.33 -0.51 13.59
N CYS A 19 -0.17 -0.39 12.98
CA CYS A 19 0.17 0.79 12.18
C CYS A 19 -0.65 0.93 10.88
N LEU A 20 -1.06 -0.19 10.29
CA LEU A 20 -1.85 -0.24 9.06
C LEU A 20 -3.35 -0.45 9.33
N LYS A 21 -3.84 -0.05 10.50
CA LYS A 21 -5.29 -0.15 10.79
C LYS A 21 -6.05 0.91 9.99
N VAL A 22 -6.89 0.46 9.07
CA VAL A 22 -7.85 1.31 8.36
C VAL A 22 -9.24 1.00 8.85
N ASP A 23 -10.00 2.05 9.14
CA ASP A 23 -11.43 1.96 9.41
C ASP A 23 -12.19 1.94 8.08
N TRP A 24 -12.89 0.83 7.83
CA TRP A 24 -13.73 0.63 6.66
C TRP A 24 -15.11 0.12 7.11
N ASP A 25 -16.16 0.76 6.60
CA ASP A 25 -17.54 0.39 6.90
C ASP A 25 -17.90 -0.88 6.12
N GLY A 26 -17.93 -2.01 6.83
CA GLY A 26 -18.27 -3.32 6.29
C GLY A 26 -17.53 -4.47 6.97
N ARG A 27 -18.03 -5.70 6.77
CA ARG A 27 -17.33 -6.89 7.26
C ARG A 27 -16.04 -7.11 6.45
N PRO A 28 -14.91 -7.41 7.12
CA PRO A 28 -13.68 -7.78 6.44
C PRO A 28 -13.90 -9.01 5.54
N LEU A 29 -13.25 -9.02 4.39
CA LEU A 29 -13.24 -10.15 3.46
C LEU A 29 -12.36 -11.26 4.02
N ASP A 30 -12.83 -12.49 4.07
CA ASP A 30 -11.97 -13.60 4.44
C ASP A 30 -10.93 -13.84 3.33
N LEU A 31 -9.66 -13.62 3.66
CA LEU A 31 -8.51 -13.83 2.77
C LEU A 31 -7.68 -15.05 3.20
N GLY A 32 -8.23 -15.88 4.09
CA GLY A 32 -7.53 -17.07 4.59
C GLY A 32 -7.32 -18.13 3.49
N ASP A 33 -8.19 -18.13 2.48
CA ASP A 33 -8.12 -19.04 1.33
C ASP A 33 -7.30 -18.48 0.15
N ASP A 34 -6.85 -17.22 0.23
CA ASP A 34 -6.17 -16.57 -0.90
C ASP A 34 -4.76 -17.16 -1.09
N PRO A 35 -4.44 -17.71 -2.28
CA PRO A 35 -3.15 -18.34 -2.55
C PRO A 35 -1.99 -17.33 -2.57
N HIS A 36 -2.23 -16.02 -2.53
CA HIS A 36 -1.20 -15.01 -2.40
C HIS A 36 -1.03 -14.52 -0.95
N GLY A 37 -1.81 -15.01 0.01
CA GLY A 37 -1.71 -14.61 1.42
C GLY A 37 -0.30 -14.79 2.00
N TYR A 38 0.43 -15.83 1.58
CA TYR A 38 1.82 -16.06 2.01
C TYR A 38 2.84 -15.05 1.47
N LEU A 39 2.49 -14.32 0.39
CA LEU A 39 3.34 -13.26 -0.17
C LEU A 39 3.13 -11.92 0.56
N LEU A 40 2.05 -11.81 1.35
CA LEU A 40 1.70 -10.61 2.10
C LEU A 40 1.98 -10.81 3.58
N HIS A 41 2.27 -9.71 4.27
CA HIS A 41 2.37 -9.72 5.72
C HIS A 41 0.96 -9.79 6.36
N PRO A 42 0.78 -10.39 7.56
CA PRO A 42 -0.49 -10.41 8.27
C PRO A 42 -1.15 -9.03 8.41
N GLU A 43 -0.38 -7.96 8.64
CA GLU A 43 -0.95 -6.59 8.66
C GLU A 43 -1.50 -6.13 7.30
N GLU A 44 -0.84 -6.53 6.20
CA GLU A 44 -1.31 -6.21 4.84
C GLU A 44 -2.52 -7.05 4.45
N VAL A 45 -2.53 -8.32 4.85
CA VAL A 45 -3.69 -9.21 4.71
C VAL A 45 -4.87 -8.63 5.49
N MET A 46 -4.66 -8.18 6.72
CA MET A 46 -5.70 -7.49 7.51
C MET A 46 -6.19 -6.21 6.82
N LEU A 47 -5.30 -5.40 6.24
CA LEU A 47 -5.67 -4.21 5.50
C LEU A 47 -6.49 -4.55 4.24
N ALA A 48 -6.02 -5.51 3.44
CA ALA A 48 -6.67 -5.97 2.22
C ALA A 48 -8.05 -6.56 2.53
N SER A 49 -8.13 -7.40 3.57
CA SER A 49 -9.35 -7.98 4.11
C SER A 49 -10.34 -6.89 4.51
N THR A 50 -9.89 -5.91 5.30
CA THR A 50 -10.71 -4.77 5.74
C THR A 50 -11.22 -3.94 4.57
N LEU A 51 -10.38 -3.67 3.56
CA LEU A 51 -10.75 -2.94 2.35
C LEU A 51 -11.51 -3.79 1.32
N ARG A 52 -11.75 -5.07 1.62
CA ARG A 52 -12.37 -6.07 0.73
C ARG A 52 -11.67 -6.12 -0.63
N LEU A 53 -10.37 -6.36 -0.62
CA LEU A 53 -9.50 -6.47 -1.79
C LEU A 53 -8.77 -7.80 -1.76
N ASP A 54 -8.68 -8.47 -2.92
CA ASP A 54 -7.84 -9.66 -3.08
C ASP A 54 -6.35 -9.31 -2.90
N CYS A 55 -5.58 -10.27 -2.40
CA CYS A 55 -4.15 -10.10 -2.17
C CYS A 55 -3.40 -9.69 -3.45
N ALA A 56 -3.76 -10.27 -4.60
CA ALA A 56 -3.19 -9.93 -5.90
C ALA A 56 -3.45 -8.45 -6.30
N THR A 57 -4.68 -7.99 -6.08
CA THR A 57 -5.13 -6.63 -6.37
C THR A 57 -4.45 -5.63 -5.42
N TYR A 58 -4.33 -5.98 -4.15
CA TYR A 58 -3.62 -5.22 -3.15
C TYR A 58 -2.14 -5.04 -3.50
N LEU A 59 -1.42 -6.13 -3.79
CA LEU A 59 0.00 -6.10 -4.16
C LEU A 59 0.23 -5.21 -5.40
N THR A 60 -0.62 -5.36 -6.41
CA THR A 60 -0.56 -4.55 -7.62
C THR A 60 -0.75 -3.07 -7.31
N SER A 61 -1.73 -2.75 -6.46
CA SER A 61 -2.03 -1.37 -6.07
C SER A 61 -0.91 -0.76 -5.24
N LYS A 62 -0.42 -1.49 -4.24
CA LYS A 62 0.74 -1.09 -3.42
C LYS A 62 1.91 -0.71 -4.31
N ARG A 63 2.34 -1.60 -5.20
CA ARG A 63 3.49 -1.35 -6.09
C ARG A 63 3.28 -0.12 -6.97
N ARG A 64 2.07 0.12 -7.48
CA ARG A 64 1.72 1.31 -8.27
C ARG A 64 1.81 2.61 -7.48
N ILE A 65 1.32 2.63 -6.24
CA ILE A 65 1.44 3.81 -5.36
C ILE A 65 2.90 4.17 -5.16
N PHE A 66 3.73 3.18 -4.86
CA PHE A 66 5.16 3.38 -4.64
C PHE A 66 5.87 3.87 -5.91
N GLN A 67 5.62 3.25 -7.06
CA GLN A 67 6.16 3.71 -8.33
C GLN A 67 5.77 5.15 -8.64
N ARG A 68 4.48 5.49 -8.51
CA ARG A 68 4.02 6.85 -8.78
C ARG A 68 4.63 7.85 -7.81
N ARG A 69 4.82 7.48 -6.54
CA ARG A 69 5.52 8.32 -5.55
C ARG A 69 6.98 8.55 -5.96
N LEU A 70 7.68 7.51 -6.41
CA LEU A 70 9.06 7.62 -6.89
C LEU A 70 9.15 8.48 -8.15
N GLU A 71 8.23 8.32 -9.11
CA GLU A 71 8.15 9.16 -10.31
C GLU A 71 7.93 10.63 -9.95
N CYS A 72 6.97 10.92 -9.06
CA CYS A 72 6.74 12.27 -8.55
C CYS A 72 8.01 12.85 -7.90
N LEU A 73 8.70 12.05 -7.07
CA LEU A 73 9.94 12.49 -6.42
C LEU A 73 11.06 12.75 -7.44
N ARG A 74 11.19 11.91 -8.47
CA ARG A 74 12.16 12.06 -9.57
C ARG A 74 11.98 13.36 -10.36
N ILE A 75 10.74 13.77 -10.58
CA ILE A 75 10.42 15.03 -11.27
C ILE A 75 10.34 16.23 -10.29
N GLY A 76 10.62 16.03 -9.00
CA GLY A 76 10.52 17.08 -7.98
C GLY A 76 9.08 17.55 -7.70
N LYS A 77 8.07 16.74 -7.99
CA LYS A 77 6.65 17.05 -7.80
C LYS A 77 6.10 16.44 -6.52
N GLU A 78 5.19 17.16 -5.87
CA GLU A 78 4.46 16.64 -4.71
C GLU A 78 3.53 15.49 -5.08
N PHE A 79 3.59 14.40 -4.31
CA PHE A 79 2.74 13.23 -4.51
C PHE A 79 1.39 13.39 -3.80
N ARG A 80 0.33 13.58 -4.59
CA ARG A 80 -1.03 13.71 -4.09
C ARG A 80 -1.74 12.36 -4.03
N LYS A 81 -2.75 12.28 -3.17
CA LYS A 81 -3.63 11.11 -3.04
C LYS A 81 -4.30 10.80 -4.38
N THR A 82 -4.63 11.83 -5.15
CA THR A 82 -5.20 11.75 -6.51
C THR A 82 -4.29 11.06 -7.51
N ASP A 83 -2.97 11.26 -7.42
CA ASP A 83 -2.01 10.54 -8.26
C ASP A 83 -1.93 9.06 -7.89
N ALA A 84 -1.94 8.74 -6.60
CA ALA A 84 -2.04 7.37 -6.11
C ALA A 84 -3.31 6.68 -6.63
N GLN A 85 -4.45 7.36 -6.51
CA GLN A 85 -5.74 6.86 -6.97
C GLN A 85 -5.75 6.60 -8.48
N LYS A 86 -5.26 7.55 -9.29
CA LYS A 86 -5.18 7.38 -10.76
C LYS A 86 -4.18 6.31 -11.16
N ALA A 87 -3.10 6.13 -10.40
CA ALA A 87 -2.11 5.09 -10.66
C ALA A 87 -2.68 3.70 -10.35
N CYS A 88 -3.47 3.57 -9.29
CA CYS A 88 -4.12 2.32 -8.91
C CYS A 88 -5.28 1.94 -9.85
N LYS A 89 -5.42 0.65 -10.15
CA LYS A 89 -6.54 0.10 -10.94
C LYS A 89 -7.69 -0.39 -10.05
N ILE A 90 -7.88 0.24 -8.89
CA ILE A 90 -8.93 -0.12 -7.92
C ILE A 90 -9.83 1.07 -7.64
N ASP A 91 -10.88 0.83 -6.87
CA ASP A 91 -11.79 1.89 -6.42
C ASP A 91 -11.04 3.04 -5.76
N VAL A 92 -11.40 4.27 -6.15
CA VAL A 92 -10.72 5.49 -5.71
C VAL A 92 -10.83 5.71 -4.20
N ASN A 93 -11.91 5.28 -3.55
CA ASN A 93 -12.05 5.37 -2.09
C ASN A 93 -11.10 4.38 -1.40
N LYS A 94 -11.03 3.14 -1.88
CA LYS A 94 -10.12 2.12 -1.34
C LYS A 94 -8.66 2.53 -1.50
N ALA A 95 -8.28 2.97 -2.70
CA ALA A 95 -6.93 3.48 -2.97
C ALA A 95 -6.59 4.68 -2.07
N SER A 96 -7.53 5.59 -1.85
CA SER A 96 -7.33 6.77 -0.98
C SER A 96 -7.04 6.36 0.46
N LYS A 97 -7.85 5.46 1.03
CA LYS A 97 -7.71 4.98 2.41
C LYS A 97 -6.40 4.20 2.60
N MET A 98 -6.11 3.26 1.70
CA MET A 98 -4.86 2.49 1.67
C MET A 98 -3.63 3.39 1.56
N CYS A 99 -3.64 4.33 0.60
CA CYS A 99 -2.55 5.28 0.42
C CYS A 99 -2.36 6.16 1.66
N THR A 100 -3.46 6.60 2.29
CA THR A 100 -3.39 7.42 3.51
C THR A 100 -2.77 6.63 4.65
N ALA A 101 -3.14 5.36 4.85
CA ALA A 101 -2.51 4.50 5.84
C ALA A 101 -1.00 4.38 5.62
N PHE A 102 -0.57 4.17 4.38
CA PHE A 102 0.85 4.15 4.03
C PHE A 102 1.57 5.48 4.28
N LYS A 103 0.89 6.61 4.09
CA LYS A 103 1.44 7.93 4.47
C LYS A 103 1.58 8.05 5.99
N THR A 104 0.58 7.62 6.75
CA THR A 104 0.58 7.69 8.22
C THR A 104 1.71 6.89 8.84
N VAL A 105 2.02 5.70 8.31
CA VAL A 105 3.17 4.89 8.78
C VAL A 105 4.52 5.36 8.23
N GLY A 106 4.55 6.43 7.42
CA GLY A 106 5.76 6.97 6.83
C GLY A 106 6.33 6.18 5.65
N TRP A 107 5.62 5.17 5.13
CA TRP A 107 6.10 4.36 3.99
C TRP A 107 6.21 5.14 2.67
N LEU A 108 5.41 6.19 2.52
CA LEU A 108 5.43 7.07 1.36
C LEU A 108 6.29 8.33 1.59
N ASP A 109 7.10 8.33 2.65
CA ASP A 109 8.03 9.43 2.89
C ASP A 109 9.09 9.50 1.79
N GLU A 110 9.50 10.72 1.44
CA GLU A 110 10.56 10.89 0.44
C GLU A 110 11.88 10.27 0.91
N SER A 111 12.13 10.21 2.22
CA SER A 111 13.36 9.64 2.78
C SER A 111 13.49 8.15 2.45
N PHE A 112 12.37 7.42 2.39
CA PHE A 112 12.35 6.03 1.94
C PHE A 112 12.61 5.92 0.44
N MET A 113 11.97 6.79 -0.35
CA MET A 113 12.05 6.79 -1.81
C MET A 113 13.39 7.27 -2.34
N ARG A 114 14.05 8.21 -1.65
CA ARG A 114 15.40 8.72 -1.97
C ARG A 114 16.43 7.60 -2.04
N ARG A 115 16.25 6.51 -1.30
CA ARG A 115 17.14 5.34 -1.38
C ARG A 115 17.05 4.59 -2.71
N PHE A 116 15.94 4.74 -3.41
CA PHE A 116 15.65 4.06 -4.68
C PHE A 116 15.78 5.00 -5.90
N LEU A 117 16.15 6.25 -5.66
CA LEU A 117 16.31 7.31 -6.67
C LEU A 117 17.73 7.23 -7.25
#